data_AF-A0A349STD0-F1
#
_entry.id   AF-A0A349STD0-F1
#
_cell.length_a   1.000
_cell.length_b   1.000
_cell.length_c   1.000
_cell.angle_alpha   90.00
_cell.angle_beta   90.00
_cell.angle_gamma   90.00
#
_symmetry.space_group_name_H-M   'P 1'
#
loop_
_entity.id
_entity.type
_entity.pdbx_description
1 polymer ?
#
loop_
_entity_poly.entity_id
_entity_poly.type
_entity_poly.pdbx_seq_one_letter_code
_entity_poly.pdbx_strand_id
1 'polypeptide(L)' 'MDQLLLFLALLILGYVFGRVAETRHLKSIRERERDLRGVMIFSSRFCPPGRVPEQTQLVSGSVVISIDYFKRFLAALRNL' A
#
# COMPACT_ATOMS: atom_id res chain seq x y z
N MET A 1 -22.01 -21.95 22.92
CA MET A 1 -20.54 -22.18 23.01
C MET A 1 -19.95 -22.35 21.62
N ASP A 2 -20.47 -23.28 20.82
CA ASP A 2 -19.87 -23.67 19.53
C ASP A 2 -19.90 -22.56 18.46
N GLN A 3 -20.99 -21.80 18.37
CA GLN A 3 -21.10 -20.67 17.42
C GLN A 3 -20.11 -19.54 17.72
N LEU A 4 -19.80 -19.31 19.01
CA LEU A 4 -18.84 -18.29 19.43
C LEU A 4 -17.40 -18.71 19.07
N LEU A 5 -17.08 -19.99 19.25
CA LEU A 5 -15.80 -20.58 18.85
C LEU A 5 -15.60 -20.49 17.33
N LEU A 6 -16.64 -20.85 16.55
CA LEU A 6 -16.62 -20.72 15.10
C LEU A 6 -16.38 -19.27 14.66
N PHE A 7 -17.12 -18.32 15.25
CA PHE A 7 -16.98 -16.90 14.97
C PHE A 7 -15.56 -16.39 15.28
N LEU A 8 -15.02 -16.74 16.45
CA LEU A 8 -13.68 -16.33 16.86
C LEU A 8 -12.60 -16.92 15.94
N ALA A 9 -12.76 -18.18 15.54
CA ALA A 9 -11.84 -18.82 14.60
C ALA A 9 -11.83 -18.10 13.24
N LEU A 10 -12.99 -17.76 12.69
CA LEU A 10 -13.10 -17.00 11.44
C LEU A 10 -12.49 -15.59 11.56
N LEU A 11 -12.65 -14.95 12.72
CA LEU A 11 -12.09 -13.63 12.97
C LEU A 11 -10.55 -13.65 13.05
N ILE A 12 -9.98 -14.63 13.77
CA ILE A 12 -8.53 -14.83 13.84
C ILE A 12 -7.97 -15.14 12.44
N LEU A 13 -8.67 -16.00 11.70
CA LEU A 13 -8.26 -16.40 10.36
C LEU A 13 -8.25 -15.18 9.42
N GLY A 14 -9.32 -14.38 9.41
CA GLY A 14 -9.39 -13.13 8.65
C GLY A 14 -8.28 -12.14 9.02
N TYR A 15 -7.99 -11.99 10.32
CA TYR A 15 -6.92 -11.12 10.81
C TYR A 15 -5.54 -11.57 10.32
N VAL A 16 -5.23 -12.87 10.45
CA VAL A 16 -3.92 -13.41 10.06
C VAL A 16 -3.71 -13.28 8.56
N PHE A 17 -4.69 -13.69 7.75
CA PHE A 17 -4.59 -13.58 6.29
C PHE A 17 -4.50 -12.12 5.84
N GLY A 18 -5.28 -11.22 6.44
CA GLY A 18 -5.20 -9.78 6.16
C GLY A 18 -3.82 -9.20 6.47
N ARG A 19 -3.27 -9.53 7.65
CA ARG A 19 -1.95 -9.05 8.08
C ARG A 19 -0.80 -9.59 7.20
N VAL A 20 -0.89 -10.85 6.77
CA VAL A 20 0.10 -11.45 5.86
C VAL A 20 0.04 -10.77 4.49
N ALA A 21 -1.16 -10.57 3.93
CA ALA A 21 -1.33 -9.90 2.64
C ALA A 21 -0.77 -8.46 2.68
N GLU A 22 -1.08 -7.71 3.75
CA GLU A 22 -0.57 -6.35 3.93
C GLU A 22 0.95 -6.29 4.06
N THR A 23 1.53 -7.20 4.86
CA THR A 23 2.99 -7.26 5.03
C THR A 23 3.70 -7.59 3.71
N ARG A 24 3.15 -8.52 2.92
CA ARG A 24 3.67 -8.87 1.59
C ARG A 24 3.53 -7.71 0.61
N HIS A 25 2.40 -7.02 0.62
CA HIS A 25 2.16 -5.84 -0.22
C HIS A 25 3.17 -4.73 0.07
N LEU A 26 3.37 -4.41 1.36
CA LEU A 26 4.36 -3.40 1.78
C LEU A 26 5.80 -3.82 1.44
N LYS A 27 6.12 -5.12 1.51
CA LYS A 27 7.43 -5.64 1.09
C LYS A 27 7.66 -5.40 -0.41
N SER A 28 6.69 -5.73 -1.25
CA SER A 28 6.76 -5.49 -2.71
C SER A 28 6.88 -4.00 -3.06
N ILE A 29 6.19 -3.11 -2.32
CA ILE A 29 6.35 -1.67 -2.49
C ILE A 29 7.81 -1.26 -2.20
N ARG A 30 8.37 -1.68 -1.06
CA ARG A 30 9.75 -1.33 -0.68
C ARG A 30 10.79 -1.85 -1.66
N GLU A 31 10.59 -3.04 -2.23
CA GLU A 31 11.47 -3.59 -3.26
C GLU A 31 11.45 -2.71 -4.51
N ARG A 32 10.26 -2.38 -5.04
CA ARG A 32 10.13 -1.49 -6.21
C ARG A 32 10.66 -0.07 -5.95
N GLU A 33 10.46 0.46 -4.74
CA GLU A 33 11.02 1.76 -4.35
C GLU A 33 12.55 1.75 -4.30
N ARG A 34 13.16 0.63 -3.89
CA ARG A 34 14.63 0.49 -3.92
C ARG A 34 15.15 0.49 -5.35
N ASP A 35 14.46 -0.19 -6.27
CA ASP A 35 14.85 -0.24 -7.68
C ASP A 35 14.78 1.15 -8.34
N LEU A 36 13.82 1.98 -7.91
CA LEU A 36 13.62 3.35 -8.42
C LEU A 36 14.38 4.42 -7.63
N ARG A 37 15.21 4.06 -6.65
CA ARG A 37 15.88 5.02 -5.76
C ARG A 37 16.79 6.03 -6.47
N GLY A 38 17.28 5.69 -7.66
CA GLY A 38 18.10 6.59 -8.48
C GLY A 38 17.31 7.67 -9.22
N VAL A 39 15.98 7.57 -9.27
CA VAL A 39 15.12 8.55 -9.94
C VAL A 39 14.88 9.74 -9.02
N MET A 40 15.40 10.90 -9.39
CA MET A 40 15.13 12.14 -8.67
C MET A 40 13.77 12.70 -9.09
N ILE A 41 12.95 13.06 -8.09
CA ILE A 41 11.63 13.63 -8.29
C ILE A 41 11.66 15.08 -7.79
N PHE A 42 11.13 16.00 -8.57
CA PHE A 42 11.05 17.42 -8.24
C PHE A 42 9.60 17.87 -8.33
N SER A 43 9.15 18.70 -7.37
CA SER A 43 7.83 19.34 -7.41
C SER A 43 7.81 20.61 -8.27
N SER A 44 8.98 21.06 -8.75
CA SER A 44 9.12 22.20 -9.64
C SER A 44 8.64 21.87 -11.05
N ARG A 45 8.00 22.85 -11.70
CA ARG A 45 7.62 22.76 -13.12
C ARG A 45 8.83 22.66 -14.05
N PHE A 46 9.98 23.21 -13.64
CA PHE A 46 11.20 23.25 -14.43
C PHE A 46 12.29 22.38 -13.79
N CYS A 47 13.06 21.69 -14.63
CA CYS A 47 14.24 20.95 -14.19
C CYS A 47 15.26 21.91 -13.56
N PRO A 48 16.04 21.44 -12.58
CA PRO A 48 17.11 22.25 -11.98
C PRO A 48 18.10 22.74 -13.06
N PRO A 49 18.53 24.00 -12.99
CA PRO A 49 19.46 24.57 -13.96
C PRO A 49 20.80 23.82 -13.94
N GLY A 50 21.41 23.63 -15.12
CA GLY A 50 22.71 22.96 -15.26
C GLY A 50 22.66 21.49 -15.68
N ARG A 51 21.46 20.89 -15.83
CA ARG A 51 21.28 19.58 -16.48
C ARG A 51 20.15 19.66 -17.51
N VAL A 52 20.51 19.83 -18.78
CA VAL A 52 19.56 19.58 -19.88
C VAL A 52 19.67 18.10 -20.22
N PRO A 53 18.63 17.29 -19.96
CA PRO A 53 18.67 15.88 -20.32
C PRO A 53 18.69 15.73 -21.84
N GLU A 54 19.53 14.83 -22.36
CA GLU A 54 19.61 14.54 -23.80
C GLU A 54 18.32 13.93 -24.35
N GLN A 55 17.55 13.24 -23.49
CA GLN A 55 16.27 12.62 -23.83
C GLN A 55 15.26 12.83 -22.70
N THR A 56 14.02 13.11 -23.06
CA THR A 56 12.90 13.24 -22.11
C THR A 56 11.75 12.34 -22.54
N GLN A 57 11.06 11.76 -21.56
CA GLN A 57 9.88 10.95 -21.78
C GLN A 57 8.81 11.31 -20.75
N LEU A 58 7.57 11.38 -21.19
CA LEU A 58 6.43 11.52 -20.29
C LEU A 58 6.18 10.19 -19.57
N VAL A 59 6.15 10.23 -18.24
CA VAL A 59 5.81 9.08 -17.39
C VAL A 59 4.51 9.37 -16.63
N SER A 60 3.71 8.33 -16.38
CA SER A 60 2.47 8.41 -15.62
C SER A 60 2.39 7.26 -14.62
N GLY A 61 1.82 7.52 -13.45
CA GLY A 61 1.64 6.53 -12.39
C GLY A 61 0.25 6.63 -11.77
N SER A 62 -0.37 5.49 -11.50
CA SER A 62 -1.66 5.38 -10.83
C SER A 62 -1.58 4.38 -9.68
N VAL A 63 -2.33 4.62 -8.61
CA VAL A 63 -2.46 3.69 -7.48
C VAL A 63 -3.94 3.52 -7.13
N VAL A 64 -4.34 2.30 -6.78
CA VAL A 64 -5.67 2.00 -6.26
C VAL A 64 -5.55 1.75 -4.77
N ILE A 65 -6.23 2.58 -3.98
CA ILE A 65 -6.34 2.40 -2.53
C ILE A 65 -7.66 1.68 -2.25
N SER A 66 -7.58 0.39 -1.93
CA SER A 66 -8.76 -0.41 -1.57
C SER A 66 -8.90 -0.51 -0.05
N ILE A 67 -10.14 -0.64 0.42
CA ILE A 67 -10.47 -0.94 1.82
C ILE A 67 -11.01 -2.37 1.91
N ASP A 68 -10.39 -3.20 2.74
CA ASP A 68 -10.88 -4.55 3.01
C ASP A 68 -12.03 -4.54 4.03
N TYR A 69 -12.91 -5.53 3.92
CA TYR A 69 -14.08 -5.66 4.79
C TYR A 69 -13.71 -5.73 6.28
N PHE A 70 -12.57 -6.35 6.59
CA PHE A 70 -12.07 -6.48 7.96
C PHE A 70 -11.63 -5.13 8.54
N LYS A 71 -10.87 -4.32 7.81
CA LYS A 71 -10.53 -2.94 8.21
C LYS A 71 -11.78 -2.08 8.40
N ARG A 72 -12.80 -2.27 7.55
CA ARG A 72 -14.08 -1.56 7.67
C ARG A 72 -14.86 -1.98 8.93
N PHE A 73 -14.86 -3.27 9.28
CA PHE A 73 -15.44 -3.79 10.52
C PHE A 73 -14.70 -3.25 11.76
N LEU A 74 -13.37 -3.30 11.78
CA LEU A 74 -12.57 -2.74 12.89
C LEU A 74 -12.78 -1.24 13.08
N ALA A 75 -12.89 -0.49 11.97
CA ALA A 75 -13.18 0.94 12.02
C ALA A 75 -14.54 1.23 12.68
N ALA A 76 -15.56 0.39 12.42
CA ALA A 76 -16.87 0.51 13.06
C ALA A 76 -16.80 0.18 14.57
N LEU A 77 -16.00 -0.81 14.97
CA LEU A 77 -15.79 -1.16 16.38
C LEU A 77 -15.04 -0.06 17.16
N ARG A 78 -14.13 0.68 16.50
CA ARG A 78 -13.41 1.81 17.12
C ARG A 78 -14.28 3.06 17.31
N ASN A 79 -15.38 3.17 16.56
CA ASN A 79 -16.32 4.30 16.63
C ASN A 79 -17.46 4.08 17.64
N LEU A 80 -17.44 2.95 18.35
CA LEU A 80 -18.33 2.62 19.46
C LEU A 80 -17.61 2.88 20.79
#